data_AF-A0A9W8LP00-F1
#
_entry.id   AF-A0A9W8LP00-F1
#
_cell.length_a   1.000
_cell.length_b   1.000
_cell.length_c   1.000
_cell.angle_alpha   90.00
_cell.angle_beta   90.00
_cell.angle_gamma   90.00
#
_symmetry.space_group_name_H-M   'P 1'
#
loop_
_entity.id
_entity.type
_entity.pdbx_description
1 polymer ?
#
loop_
_entity_poly.entity_id
_entity_poly.type
_entity_poly.pdbx_seq_one_letter_code
_entity_poly.pdbx_strand_id
1 'polypeptide(L)'
;MMQFWSAFQQEKGSGWMQPAAVMLGIATITGGSLYLAMQYLKADQLKTERIRAAKLKYKSLLAELSDCKGMLNYMDTESIAHAQKLVDEAHETKDKQRLAAIQRELFGLGDQLTRLMEKIDGVAPALVLEAAKLDPWAEHEDELRLDAVKAGLGQVFDMTGDLRAIRRGLIKKAERKALTVDGLRKNVAAIKLDDDNS
;
A
#
# COMPACT_ATOMS: atom_id res chain seq x y z
N MET A 1 62.63 56.08 66.33
CA MET A 1 62.78 54.73 66.91
C MET A 1 61.81 53.83 66.15
N MET A 2 62.18 52.82 65.33
CA MET A 2 63.41 52.00 65.22
C MET A 2 63.79 51.33 66.55
N GLN A 3 64.09 50.03 66.67
CA GLN A 3 64.31 48.89 65.73
C GLN A 3 63.44 47.68 66.19
N PHE A 4 63.33 46.47 65.58
CA PHE A 4 63.66 45.79 64.30
C PHE A 4 62.67 44.59 64.19
N TRP A 5 62.42 43.84 63.10
CA TRP A 5 63.05 43.61 61.77
C TRP A 5 64.10 42.46 61.62
N SER A 6 63.68 41.22 61.88
CA SER A 6 64.17 39.98 61.22
C SER A 6 63.09 38.88 61.32
N ALA A 7 62.51 38.42 60.21
CA ALA A 7 62.97 37.32 59.33
C ALA A 7 62.57 35.92 59.87
N PHE A 8 62.24 34.90 59.07
CA PHE A 8 62.67 34.58 57.70
C PHE A 8 61.57 33.78 56.94
N GLN A 9 61.63 33.79 55.60
CA GLN A 9 61.19 32.77 54.59
C GLN A 9 60.19 31.63 54.96
N GLN A 10 59.35 31.09 54.05
CA GLN A 10 59.10 31.31 52.61
C GLN A 10 58.00 30.33 52.15
N GLU A 11 57.02 30.78 51.36
CA GLU A 11 56.61 30.06 50.13
C GLU A 11 55.77 30.93 49.18
N LYS A 12 55.81 30.59 47.88
CA LYS A 12 54.99 31.19 46.82
C LYS A 12 54.14 30.10 46.17
N GLY A 13 52.83 30.31 46.14
CA GLY A 13 51.86 29.58 45.32
C GLY A 13 50.64 30.49 45.14
N SER A 14 50.33 31.10 43.99
CA SER A 14 50.53 30.71 42.59
C SER A 14 49.92 29.35 42.24
N GLY A 15 48.63 29.18 42.61
CA GLY A 15 47.80 28.04 42.22
C GLY A 15 46.47 28.53 41.66
N TRP A 16 46.33 28.51 40.33
CA TRP A 16 45.09 28.87 39.64
C TRP A 16 43.97 27.94 40.09
N MET A 17 42.90 28.45 40.72
CA MET A 17 41.69 27.67 40.94
C MET A 17 41.12 27.26 39.58
N GLN A 18 41.03 25.96 39.36
CA GLN A 18 41.07 25.40 38.01
C GLN A 18 39.76 25.66 37.24
N PRO A 19 39.80 26.24 36.03
CA PRO A 19 38.62 26.31 35.15
C PRO A 19 38.15 24.93 34.64
N ALA A 20 38.90 23.86 34.95
CA ALA A 20 38.60 22.48 34.58
C ALA A 20 37.20 22.01 35.05
N ALA A 21 36.76 22.42 36.24
CA ALA A 21 35.45 22.01 36.77
C ALA A 21 34.27 22.50 35.92
N VAL A 22 34.35 23.74 35.41
CA VAL A 22 33.32 24.32 34.52
C VAL A 22 33.41 23.71 33.12
N MET A 23 34.63 23.51 32.61
CA MET A 23 34.85 22.87 31.30
C MET A 23 34.32 21.42 31.23
N LEU A 24 34.45 20.64 32.31
CA LEU A 24 33.93 19.26 32.37
C LEU A 24 32.39 19.20 32.31
N GLY A 25 31.70 20.16 32.94
CA GLY A 25 30.24 20.30 32.81
C GLY A 25 29.81 20.63 31.37
N ILE A 26 30.50 21.57 30.73
CA ILE A 26 30.17 21.98 29.35
C ILE A 26 30.47 20.86 28.35
N ALA A 27 31.59 20.14 28.48
CA ALA A 27 31.96 19.03 27.60
C ALA A 27 30.98 17.84 27.68
N THR A 28 30.49 17.51 28.89
CA THR A 28 29.52 16.42 29.07
C THR A 28 28.12 16.78 28.57
N ILE A 29 27.66 18.01 28.81
CA ILE A 29 26.36 18.50 28.31
C ILE A 29 26.37 18.59 26.77
N THR A 30 27.42 19.16 26.17
CA THR A 30 27.53 19.26 24.70
C THR A 30 27.65 17.88 24.06
N GLY A 31 28.51 16.98 24.57
CA GLY A 31 28.62 15.61 24.08
C GLY A 31 27.31 14.82 24.16
N GLY A 32 26.58 14.95 25.28
CA GLY A 32 25.25 14.36 25.44
C GLY A 32 24.22 14.88 24.42
N SER A 33 24.18 16.19 24.19
CA SER A 33 23.29 16.80 23.21
C SER A 33 23.61 16.37 21.77
N LEU A 34 24.89 16.23 21.42
CA LEU A 34 25.36 15.73 20.13
C LEU A 34 24.99 14.26 19.92
N TYR A 35 25.13 13.43 20.94
CA TYR A 35 24.73 12.03 20.90
C TYR A 35 23.21 11.89 20.70
N LEU A 36 22.40 12.64 21.45
CA LEU A 36 20.94 12.65 21.31
C LEU A 36 20.51 13.14 19.93
N ALA A 37 21.13 14.21 19.41
CA ALA A 37 20.88 14.70 18.05
C ALA A 37 21.26 13.65 16.98
N MET A 38 22.38 12.94 17.14
CA MET A 38 22.78 11.87 16.22
C MET A 38 21.82 10.67 16.25
N GLN A 39 21.33 10.29 17.43
CA GLN A 39 20.33 9.23 17.56
C GLN A 39 18.98 9.65 16.97
N TYR A 40 18.56 10.91 17.17
CA TYR A 40 17.34 11.46 16.56
C TYR A 40 17.43 11.46 15.02
N LEU A 41 18.56 11.92 14.46
CA LEU A 41 18.81 11.89 13.01
C LEU A 41 18.78 10.47 12.43
N LYS A 42 19.36 9.47 13.13
CA LYS A 42 19.28 8.07 12.73
C LYS A 42 17.85 7.53 12.76
N ALA A 43 17.08 7.86 13.80
CA ALA A 43 15.68 7.45 13.91
C ALA A 43 14.82 8.05 12.78
N ASP A 44 15.01 9.33 12.45
CA ASP A 44 14.27 10.00 11.38
C ASP A 44 14.70 9.54 9.97
N GLN A 45 15.97 9.21 9.76
CA GLN A 45 16.43 8.52 8.54
C GLN A 45 15.73 7.16 8.36
N LEU A 46 15.75 6.31 9.38
CA LEU A 46 15.09 4.99 9.34
C LEU A 46 13.56 5.10 9.13
N LYS A 47 12.92 6.11 9.72
CA LYS A 47 11.50 6.44 9.50
C LYS A 47 11.24 6.88 8.07
N THR A 48 12.09 7.75 7.52
CA THR A 48 12.03 8.22 6.15
C THR A 48 12.22 7.08 5.14
N GLU A 49 13.12 6.13 5.40
CA GLU A 49 13.32 4.93 4.58
C GLU A 49 12.10 4.03 4.55
N ARG A 50 11.49 3.73 5.72
CA ARG A 50 10.22 2.98 5.82
C ARG A 50 9.11 3.64 5.00
N ILE A 51 8.96 4.97 5.12
CA ILE A 51 7.96 5.74 4.37
C ILE A 51 8.25 5.70 2.85
N ARG A 52 9.53 5.74 2.43
CA ARG A 52 9.91 5.59 1.01
C ARG A 52 9.60 4.19 0.48
N ALA A 53 9.97 3.14 1.21
CA ALA A 53 9.71 1.74 0.83
C ALA A 53 8.20 1.47 0.69
N ALA A 54 7.40 1.92 1.67
CA ALA A 54 5.95 1.83 1.59
C ALA A 54 5.35 2.62 0.41
N LYS A 55 5.85 3.84 0.14
CA LYS A 55 5.42 4.63 -1.04
C LYS A 55 5.77 3.97 -2.37
N LEU A 56 6.90 3.26 -2.45
CA LEU A 56 7.27 2.47 -3.64
C LEU A 56 6.34 1.26 -3.81
N LYS A 57 6.07 0.50 -2.74
CA LYS A 57 5.16 -0.66 -2.82
C LYS A 57 3.71 -0.24 -3.10
N TYR A 58 3.24 0.85 -2.50
CA TYR A 58 1.96 1.47 -2.81
C TYR A 58 1.83 1.82 -4.29
N LYS A 59 2.86 2.45 -4.89
CA LYS A 59 2.86 2.77 -6.33
C LYS A 59 2.80 1.52 -7.23
N SER A 60 3.51 0.43 -6.86
CA SER A 60 3.42 -0.85 -7.58
C SER A 60 1.99 -1.38 -7.58
N LEU A 61 1.41 -1.56 -6.39
CA LEU A 61 0.07 -2.12 -6.23
C LEU A 61 -1.02 -1.23 -6.85
N LEU A 62 -0.84 0.09 -6.82
CA LEU A 62 -1.75 1.03 -7.49
C LEU A 62 -1.64 0.97 -9.01
N ALA A 63 -0.45 0.73 -9.58
CA ALA A 63 -0.29 0.47 -11.01
C ALA A 63 -0.96 -0.85 -11.39
N GLU A 64 -0.73 -1.92 -10.62
CA GLU A 64 -1.37 -3.24 -10.81
C GLU A 64 -2.91 -3.14 -10.80
N LEU A 65 -3.50 -2.37 -9.87
CA LEU A 65 -4.94 -2.08 -9.85
C LEU A 65 -5.39 -1.15 -10.99
N SER A 66 -4.55 -0.22 -11.42
CA SER A 66 -4.84 0.68 -12.56
C SER A 66 -4.92 -0.10 -13.88
N ASP A 67 -4.03 -1.07 -14.10
CA ASP A 67 -4.08 -1.97 -15.24
C ASP A 67 -5.37 -2.80 -15.22
N CYS A 68 -5.73 -3.34 -14.06
CA CYS A 68 -6.98 -4.11 -13.90
C CYS A 68 -8.22 -3.23 -14.12
N LYS A 69 -8.19 -1.95 -13.71
CA LYS A 69 -9.22 -0.96 -14.03
C LYS A 69 -9.29 -0.66 -15.54
N GLY A 70 -8.14 -0.60 -16.21
CA GLY A 70 -8.05 -0.47 -17.68
C GLY A 70 -8.72 -1.65 -18.38
N MET A 71 -8.37 -2.88 -17.99
CA MET A 71 -8.98 -4.11 -18.50
C MET A 71 -10.50 -4.16 -18.22
N LEU A 72 -10.95 -3.81 -17.02
CA LEU A 72 -12.38 -3.74 -16.69
C LEU A 72 -13.14 -2.67 -17.50
N ASN A 73 -12.48 -1.59 -17.92
CA ASN A 73 -13.09 -0.58 -18.80
C ASN A 73 -13.11 -1.06 -20.26
N TYR A 74 -12.03 -1.67 -20.75
CA TYR A 74 -11.98 -2.29 -22.08
C TYR A 74 -13.11 -3.32 -22.26
N MET A 75 -13.31 -4.17 -21.24
CA MET A 75 -14.39 -5.16 -21.22
C MET A 75 -15.80 -4.57 -21.09
N ASP A 76 -15.99 -3.31 -20.65
CA ASP A 76 -17.30 -2.62 -20.81
C ASP A 76 -17.53 -2.32 -22.28
N THR A 77 -16.61 -1.57 -22.88
CA THR A 77 -16.83 -0.86 -24.14
C THR A 77 -16.80 -1.79 -25.35
N GLU A 78 -15.91 -2.78 -25.35
CA GLU A 78 -15.73 -3.70 -26.49
C GLU A 78 -16.26 -5.09 -26.17
N SER A 79 -15.77 -5.76 -25.12
CA SER A 79 -16.07 -7.18 -24.91
C SER A 79 -17.55 -7.47 -24.61
N ILE A 80 -18.19 -6.69 -23.74
CA ILE A 80 -19.63 -6.86 -23.45
C ILE A 80 -20.50 -6.39 -24.63
N ALA A 81 -20.11 -5.34 -25.34
CA ALA A 81 -20.81 -4.88 -26.55
C ALA A 81 -20.72 -5.90 -27.71
N HIS A 82 -19.58 -6.60 -27.83
CA HIS A 82 -19.42 -7.73 -28.75
C HIS A 82 -20.25 -8.94 -28.29
N ALA A 83 -20.21 -9.26 -26.99
CA ALA A 83 -21.00 -10.35 -26.42
C ALA A 83 -22.51 -10.18 -26.65
N GLN A 84 -23.05 -8.96 -26.53
CA GLN A 84 -24.45 -8.68 -26.87
C GLN A 84 -24.75 -9.02 -28.33
N LYS A 85 -23.92 -8.52 -29.27
CA LYS A 85 -24.08 -8.81 -30.71
C LYS A 85 -24.02 -10.31 -31.03
N LEU A 86 -23.22 -11.09 -30.30
CA LEU A 86 -23.19 -12.54 -30.44
C LEU A 86 -24.48 -13.21 -29.93
N VAL A 87 -25.16 -12.66 -28.92
CA VAL A 87 -26.49 -13.13 -28.50
C VAL A 87 -27.54 -12.75 -29.55
N ASP A 88 -27.45 -11.55 -30.11
CA ASP A 88 -28.35 -11.09 -31.19
C ASP A 88 -28.18 -11.99 -32.43
N GLU A 89 -26.94 -12.29 -32.84
CA GLU A 89 -26.61 -13.25 -33.92
C GLU A 89 -27.12 -14.68 -33.59
N ALA A 90 -27.04 -15.11 -32.33
CA ALA A 90 -27.56 -16.40 -31.90
C ALA A 90 -29.09 -16.51 -32.02
N HIS A 91 -29.85 -15.41 -31.92
CA HIS A 91 -31.30 -15.42 -32.14
C HIS A 91 -31.67 -15.54 -33.64
N GLU A 92 -30.82 -15.09 -34.55
CA GLU A 92 -31.04 -15.20 -36.00
C GLU A 92 -30.49 -16.52 -36.59
N THR A 93 -29.51 -17.15 -35.94
CA THR A 93 -28.72 -18.25 -36.51
C THR A 93 -29.22 -19.64 -36.11
N LYS A 94 -29.74 -20.38 -37.10
CA LYS A 94 -30.15 -21.80 -36.95
C LYS A 94 -29.00 -22.81 -37.08
N ASP A 95 -27.76 -22.36 -37.24
CA ASP A 95 -26.61 -23.26 -37.28
C ASP A 95 -26.14 -23.63 -35.86
N LYS A 96 -26.36 -24.89 -35.49
CA LYS A 96 -25.93 -25.46 -34.21
C LYS A 96 -24.40 -25.46 -34.03
N GLN A 97 -23.60 -25.36 -35.10
CA GLN A 97 -22.15 -25.15 -35.00
C GLN A 97 -21.80 -23.71 -34.61
N ARG A 98 -22.38 -22.69 -35.27
CA ARG A 98 -22.19 -21.28 -34.90
C ARG A 98 -22.71 -20.96 -33.50
N LEU A 99 -23.88 -21.49 -33.10
CA LEU A 99 -24.37 -21.42 -31.72
C LEU A 99 -23.35 -21.99 -30.71
N ALA A 100 -22.73 -23.14 -31.03
CA ALA A 100 -21.69 -23.73 -30.19
C ALA A 100 -20.35 -22.95 -30.23
N ALA A 101 -20.09 -22.13 -31.25
CA ALA A 101 -18.96 -21.20 -31.25
C ALA A 101 -19.26 -20.00 -30.33
N ILE A 102 -20.43 -19.37 -30.49
CA ILE A 102 -20.89 -18.25 -29.65
C ILE A 102 -20.89 -18.63 -28.16
N GLN A 103 -21.37 -19.82 -27.81
CA GLN A 103 -21.32 -20.31 -26.42
C GLN A 103 -19.88 -20.39 -25.89
N ARG A 104 -18.89 -20.82 -26.69
CA ARG A 104 -17.47 -20.84 -26.27
C ARG A 104 -16.89 -19.44 -26.12
N GLU A 105 -17.23 -18.51 -27.03
CA GLU A 105 -16.78 -17.11 -26.95
C GLU A 105 -17.29 -16.43 -25.66
N LEU A 106 -18.57 -16.63 -25.32
CA LEU A 106 -19.16 -16.11 -24.07
C LEU A 106 -18.58 -16.76 -22.80
N PHE A 107 -18.25 -18.05 -22.84
CA PHE A 107 -17.54 -18.72 -21.73
C PHE A 107 -16.13 -18.15 -21.54
N GLY A 108 -15.35 -17.97 -22.62
CA GLY A 108 -14.00 -17.42 -22.55
C GLY A 108 -13.94 -16.00 -21.99
N LEU A 109 -14.97 -15.18 -22.24
CA LEU A 109 -15.12 -13.85 -21.65
C LEU A 109 -15.43 -13.93 -20.14
N GLY A 110 -16.24 -14.91 -19.71
CA GLY A 110 -16.44 -15.24 -18.30
C GLY A 110 -15.14 -15.63 -17.59
N ASP A 111 -14.35 -16.53 -18.19
CA ASP A 111 -13.03 -16.94 -17.66
C ASP A 111 -12.06 -15.75 -17.53
N GLN A 112 -12.08 -14.81 -18.49
CA GLN A 112 -11.30 -13.58 -18.41
C GLN A 112 -11.72 -12.68 -17.24
N LEU A 113 -13.02 -12.55 -16.96
CA LEU A 113 -13.50 -11.80 -15.79
C LEU A 113 -13.09 -12.47 -14.48
N THR A 114 -13.19 -13.80 -14.38
CA THR A 114 -12.78 -14.56 -13.19
C THR A 114 -11.29 -14.35 -12.90
N ARG A 115 -10.42 -14.53 -13.90
CA ARG A 115 -8.96 -14.29 -13.75
C ARG A 115 -8.63 -12.84 -13.40
N LEU A 116 -9.43 -11.90 -13.87
CA LEU A 116 -9.27 -10.48 -13.55
C LEU A 116 -9.70 -10.18 -12.09
N MET A 117 -10.74 -10.85 -11.58
CA MET A 117 -11.09 -10.82 -10.15
C MET A 117 -9.99 -11.43 -9.30
N GLU A 118 -9.50 -12.63 -9.63
CA GLU A 118 -8.36 -13.27 -8.96
C GLU A 118 -7.13 -12.36 -8.89
N LYS A 119 -6.81 -11.66 -10.00
CA LYS A 119 -5.69 -10.69 -10.04
C LYS A 119 -5.95 -9.48 -9.14
N ILE A 120 -7.17 -8.94 -9.11
CA ILE A 120 -7.56 -7.83 -8.22
C ILE A 120 -7.52 -8.25 -6.74
N ASP A 121 -7.90 -9.50 -6.43
CA ASP A 121 -7.86 -10.03 -5.07
C ASP A 121 -6.45 -10.43 -4.60
N GLY A 122 -5.58 -10.82 -5.53
CA GLY A 122 -4.15 -11.03 -5.30
C GLY A 122 -3.38 -9.75 -4.92
N VAL A 123 -3.94 -8.56 -5.20
CA VAL A 123 -3.39 -7.30 -4.68
C VAL A 123 -3.62 -7.23 -3.17
N ALA A 124 -2.56 -7.53 -2.40
CA ALA A 124 -2.54 -7.51 -0.94
C ALA A 124 -2.06 -6.14 -0.41
N PRO A 125 -2.94 -5.29 0.17
CA PRO A 125 -2.55 -3.99 0.72
C PRO A 125 -1.63 -4.10 1.94
N ALA A 126 -1.65 -5.25 2.63
CA ALA A 126 -0.74 -5.62 3.73
C ALA A 126 0.75 -5.33 3.42
N LEU A 127 1.17 -5.58 2.17
CA LEU A 127 2.54 -5.38 1.71
C LEU A 127 3.03 -3.92 1.84
N VAL A 128 2.12 -2.95 1.95
CA VAL A 128 2.45 -1.53 2.20
C VAL A 128 2.78 -1.27 3.67
N LEU A 129 2.10 -1.96 4.60
CA LEU A 129 2.41 -1.94 6.03
C LEU A 129 3.71 -2.70 6.31
N GLU A 130 3.88 -3.88 5.73
CA GLU A 130 5.12 -4.68 5.83
C GLU A 130 6.35 -3.90 5.34
N ALA A 131 6.23 -3.16 4.23
CA ALA A 131 7.28 -2.30 3.71
C ALA A 131 7.67 -1.14 4.66
N ALA A 132 6.78 -0.72 5.56
CA ALA A 132 7.08 0.22 6.65
C ALA A 132 7.52 -0.47 7.96
N LYS A 133 7.53 -1.81 7.99
CA LYS A 133 7.68 -2.65 9.20
C LYS A 133 6.60 -2.35 10.26
N LEU A 134 5.36 -2.24 9.80
CA LEU A 134 4.13 -2.29 10.60
C LEU A 134 3.50 -3.67 10.47
N ASP A 135 2.79 -4.13 11.51
CA ASP A 135 2.04 -5.38 11.48
C ASP A 135 0.76 -5.20 10.62
N PRO A 136 0.52 -6.06 9.61
CA PRO A 136 -0.67 -5.97 8.77
C PRO A 136 -1.94 -6.64 9.33
N TRP A 137 -1.89 -7.39 10.44
CA TRP A 137 -2.94 -8.35 10.84
C TRP A 137 -3.55 -8.17 12.25
N ALA A 138 -3.24 -7.13 13.01
CA ALA A 138 -3.95 -6.92 14.28
C ALA A 138 -5.45 -6.68 14.06
N GLU A 139 -6.28 -7.31 14.89
CA GLU A 139 -7.75 -7.36 14.75
C GLU A 139 -8.47 -6.02 14.98
N HIS A 140 -7.72 -4.96 15.28
CA HIS A 140 -8.22 -3.65 15.69
C HIS A 140 -7.63 -2.55 14.77
N GLU A 141 -8.32 -2.28 13.65
CA GLU A 141 -7.85 -1.37 12.59
C GLU A 141 -7.61 0.07 13.13
N ASP A 142 -8.44 0.55 14.06
CA ASP A 142 -8.29 1.87 14.69
C ASP A 142 -7.11 1.95 15.68
N GLU A 143 -6.76 0.84 16.36
CA GLU A 143 -5.59 0.79 17.26
C GLU A 143 -4.29 0.77 16.45
N LEU A 144 -4.22 -0.02 15.37
CA LEU A 144 -3.14 0.05 14.39
C LEU A 144 -2.99 1.47 13.81
N ARG A 145 -4.11 2.16 13.54
CA ARG A 145 -4.07 3.55 13.06
C ARG A 145 -3.49 4.49 14.11
N LEU A 146 -3.91 4.36 15.37
CA LEU A 146 -3.37 5.15 16.48
C LEU A 146 -1.87 4.91 16.67
N ASP A 147 -1.40 3.66 16.63
CA ASP A 147 0.02 3.33 16.78
C ASP A 147 0.86 3.72 15.55
N ALA A 148 0.32 3.58 14.34
CA ALA A 148 0.93 4.15 13.15
C ALA A 148 1.03 5.68 13.24
N VAL A 149 0.04 6.38 13.79
CA VAL A 149 0.09 7.83 14.03
C VAL A 149 1.13 8.19 15.10
N LYS A 150 1.20 7.46 16.23
CA LYS A 150 2.25 7.63 17.27
C LYS A 150 3.66 7.43 16.69
N ALA A 151 3.85 6.45 15.82
CA ALA A 151 5.10 6.21 15.08
C ALA A 151 5.38 7.25 13.97
N GLY A 152 4.41 8.13 13.66
CA GLY A 152 4.49 9.08 12.54
C GLY A 152 4.49 8.41 11.16
N LEU A 153 3.88 7.23 11.06
CA LEU A 153 3.67 6.43 9.86
C LEU A 153 2.20 6.46 9.38
N GLY A 154 1.32 7.27 9.98
CA GLY A 154 -0.11 7.34 9.63
C GLY A 154 -0.41 7.46 8.12
N GLN A 155 0.40 8.20 7.36
CA GLN A 155 0.26 8.31 5.90
C GLN A 155 0.37 6.95 5.18
N VAL A 156 1.15 6.00 5.72
CA VAL A 156 1.27 4.61 5.21
C VAL A 156 -0.03 3.84 5.45
N PHE A 157 -0.66 4.08 6.59
CA PHE A 157 -1.95 3.49 6.93
C PHE A 157 -3.06 4.00 6.01
N ASP A 158 -3.12 5.31 5.78
CA ASP A 158 -4.09 5.92 4.86
C ASP A 158 -3.89 5.39 3.42
N MET A 159 -2.64 5.30 2.92
CA MET A 159 -2.30 4.66 1.62
C MET A 159 -2.75 3.19 1.55
N THR A 160 -2.71 2.46 2.66
CA THR A 160 -3.21 1.07 2.72
C THR A 160 -4.74 1.04 2.65
N GLY A 161 -5.41 1.97 3.32
CA GLY A 161 -6.86 2.17 3.25
C GLY A 161 -7.34 2.49 1.83
N ASP A 162 -6.64 3.36 1.11
CA ASP A 162 -6.92 3.70 -0.29
C ASP A 162 -6.87 2.46 -1.19
N LEU A 163 -5.84 1.62 -1.08
CA LEU A 163 -5.76 0.36 -1.83
C LEU A 163 -6.91 -0.60 -1.49
N ARG A 164 -7.29 -0.73 -0.21
CA ARG A 164 -8.47 -1.52 0.22
C ARG A 164 -9.77 -0.97 -0.37
N ALA A 165 -9.90 0.35 -0.51
CA ALA A 165 -11.08 0.98 -1.11
C ALA A 165 -11.13 0.76 -2.64
N ILE A 166 -10.01 0.99 -3.33
CA ILE A 166 -9.89 0.76 -4.79
C ILE A 166 -10.16 -0.70 -5.13
N ARG A 167 -9.51 -1.66 -4.44
CA ARG A 167 -9.74 -3.11 -4.64
C ARG A 167 -11.21 -3.47 -4.51
N ARG A 168 -11.86 -3.09 -3.38
CA ARG A 168 -13.30 -3.34 -3.16
C ARG A 168 -14.20 -2.69 -4.23
N GLY A 169 -13.82 -1.53 -4.75
CA GLY A 169 -14.52 -0.87 -5.85
C GLY A 169 -14.38 -1.60 -7.20
N LEU A 170 -13.20 -2.15 -7.49
CA LEU A 170 -12.94 -2.90 -8.73
C LEU A 170 -13.57 -4.29 -8.71
N ILE A 171 -13.53 -5.02 -7.58
CA ILE A 171 -14.26 -6.29 -7.39
C ILE A 171 -15.74 -6.07 -7.67
N LYS A 172 -16.36 -5.07 -7.01
CA LYS A 172 -17.76 -4.68 -7.25
C LYS A 172 -18.05 -4.18 -8.68
N LYS A 173 -17.05 -3.88 -9.50
CA LYS A 173 -17.24 -3.62 -10.94
C LYS A 173 -17.13 -4.92 -11.76
N ALA A 174 -16.24 -5.84 -11.39
CA ALA A 174 -16.08 -7.13 -12.02
C ALA A 174 -17.29 -8.07 -11.76
N GLU A 175 -17.76 -8.18 -10.51
CA GLU A 175 -18.96 -8.94 -10.12
C GLU A 175 -20.18 -8.58 -10.97
N ARG A 176 -20.45 -7.27 -11.12
CA ARG A 176 -21.58 -6.78 -11.93
C ARG A 176 -21.45 -7.15 -13.41
N LYS A 177 -20.24 -7.26 -13.95
CA LYS A 177 -20.00 -7.73 -15.32
C LYS A 177 -20.18 -9.23 -15.45
N ALA A 178 -19.71 -10.01 -14.47
CA ALA A 178 -19.91 -11.45 -14.45
C ALA A 178 -21.41 -11.79 -14.47
N LEU A 179 -22.22 -11.08 -13.67
CA LEU A 179 -23.68 -11.19 -13.70
C LEU A 179 -24.29 -10.86 -15.08
N THR A 180 -23.83 -9.81 -15.77
CA THR A 180 -24.26 -9.49 -17.14
C THR A 180 -23.91 -10.62 -18.11
N VAL A 181 -22.68 -11.11 -18.06
CA VAL A 181 -22.16 -12.15 -18.97
C VAL A 181 -22.86 -13.49 -18.72
N ASP A 182 -23.15 -13.84 -17.48
CA ASP A 182 -23.96 -15.01 -17.13
C ASP A 182 -25.42 -14.86 -17.55
N GLY A 183 -25.95 -13.63 -17.64
CA GLY A 183 -27.22 -13.34 -18.30
C GLY A 183 -27.17 -13.68 -19.79
N LEU A 184 -26.17 -13.15 -20.52
CA LEU A 184 -25.97 -13.44 -21.94
C LEU A 184 -25.78 -14.94 -22.22
N ARG A 185 -25.01 -15.64 -21.38
CA ARG A 185 -24.80 -17.10 -21.45
C ARG A 185 -26.10 -17.88 -21.24
N LYS A 186 -26.99 -17.43 -20.33
CA LYS A 186 -28.31 -18.04 -20.12
C LYS A 186 -29.24 -17.83 -21.31
N ASN A 187 -29.22 -16.65 -21.94
CA ASN A 187 -30.01 -16.38 -23.14
C ASN A 187 -29.63 -17.35 -24.28
N VAL A 188 -28.33 -17.49 -24.60
CA VAL A 188 -27.87 -18.41 -25.66
C VAL A 188 -28.04 -19.89 -25.27
N ALA A 189 -28.10 -20.21 -23.97
CA ALA A 189 -28.46 -21.56 -23.52
C ALA A 189 -29.96 -21.84 -23.74
N ALA A 190 -30.85 -20.85 -23.55
CA ALA A 190 -32.29 -20.99 -23.79
C ALA A 190 -32.61 -21.18 -25.27
N ILE A 191 -32.06 -20.36 -26.17
CA ILE A 191 -32.25 -20.48 -27.64
C ILE A 191 -32.00 -21.92 -28.10
N LYS A 192 -30.89 -22.51 -27.63
CA LYS A 192 -30.51 -23.88 -27.99
C LYS A 192 -31.51 -24.94 -27.53
N LEU A 193 -32.19 -24.74 -26.40
CA LEU A 193 -33.20 -25.66 -25.89
C LEU A 193 -34.50 -25.59 -26.71
N ASP A 194 -34.89 -24.41 -27.18
CA ASP A 194 -36.06 -24.27 -28.07
C ASP A 194 -35.78 -24.93 -29.44
N ASP A 195 -34.54 -24.79 -29.94
CA ASP A 195 -34.05 -25.36 -31.20
C ASP A 195 -33.80 -26.89 -31.13
N ASP A 196 -33.75 -27.49 -29.93
CA ASP A 196 -33.68 -28.94 -29.70
C ASP A 196 -35.06 -29.57 -29.38
N ASN A 197 -36.14 -28.76 -29.26
CA ASN A 197 -37.52 -29.20 -29.03
C ASN A 197 -38.47 -28.96 -30.24
N SER A 198 -37.95 -28.44 -31.36
CA SER A 198 -38.71 -28.03 -32.55
C SER A 198 -38.45 -28.93 -33.77
#